data_AF-A0A847GYF6-F1
#
_entry.id   AF-A0A847GYF6-F1
#
_cell.length_a   1.000
_cell.length_b   1.000
_cell.length_c   1.000
_cell.angle_alpha   90.00
_cell.angle_beta   90.00
_cell.angle_gamma   90.00
#
_symmetry.space_group_name_H-M   'P 1'
#
loop_
_entity.id
_entity.type
_entity.pdbx_description
1 polymer ?
#
loop_
_entity_poly.entity_id
_entity_poly.type
_entity_poly.pdbx_seq_one_letter_code
_entity_poly.pdbx_strand_id
1 'polypeptide(L)'
;MQSFESQVAALRRQGFKNQAIAVNLKVPFHRVTQAVRRLVEEGVVVSRWPRAKWTDKHSEDFQRIVTMLRSGVTLAAIGETLHLTRERVRQIREKIRQRFGDRMVEPRPQPYVTVREAAVQLGTDPGPLRKVLQKNGLLTKNARGVWVVRRSHLRLKKITEHPHVTQQQTCKYCGKPFRLKHRAQKVCSTRCIRMHRKKARERTLASEPSEQNLAGWHKDLWLRLQRHRPPEQEEWLTLTQASARCGLTPIQVNWLRLRKVLNCTLSETLYWREEQVHMYRASEIEIVRKCREDFLDD
;
A
#
# COMPACT_ATOMS: atom_id res chain seq x y z
N MET A 1 -8.79 49.23 -43.06
CA MET A 1 -7.85 48.33 -42.37
C MET A 1 -8.41 46.91 -42.38
N GLN A 2 -7.70 45.92 -42.91
CA GLN A 2 -8.12 44.52 -42.79
C GLN A 2 -7.97 44.05 -41.33
N SER A 3 -8.93 43.28 -40.81
CA SER A 3 -8.84 42.72 -39.46
C SER A 3 -7.67 41.75 -39.34
N PHE A 4 -7.09 41.65 -38.13
CA PHE A 4 -5.99 40.72 -37.84
C PHE A 4 -6.33 39.28 -38.24
N GLU A 5 -7.55 38.84 -37.97
CA GLU A 5 -8.03 37.49 -38.31
C GLU A 5 -8.15 37.29 -39.83
N SER A 6 -8.53 38.32 -40.58
CA SER A 6 -8.55 38.29 -42.06
C SER A 6 -7.14 38.13 -42.65
N GLN A 7 -6.14 38.81 -42.08
CA GLN A 7 -4.74 38.70 -42.52
C GLN A 7 -4.15 37.32 -42.21
N VAL A 8 -4.44 36.77 -41.03
CA VAL A 8 -4.05 35.41 -40.65
C VAL A 8 -4.71 34.37 -41.56
N ALA A 9 -6.01 34.53 -41.88
CA ALA A 9 -6.72 33.64 -42.78
C ALA A 9 -6.15 33.66 -44.21
N ALA A 10 -5.84 34.84 -44.75
CA ALA A 10 -5.26 34.99 -46.09
C ALA A 10 -3.89 34.30 -46.20
N LEU A 11 -2.97 34.58 -45.26
CA LEU A 11 -1.65 33.94 -45.23
C LEU A 11 -1.76 32.42 -45.02
N ARG A 12 -2.77 31.96 -44.29
CA ARG A 12 -2.96 30.52 -44.07
C ARG A 12 -3.49 29.81 -45.32
N ARG A 13 -4.38 30.44 -46.10
CA ARG A 13 -4.83 29.92 -47.41
C ARG A 13 -3.70 29.84 -48.43
N GLN A 14 -2.72 30.73 -48.32
CA GLN A 14 -1.48 30.69 -49.10
C GLN A 14 -0.48 29.60 -48.64
N GLY A 15 -0.82 28.81 -47.60
CA GLY A 15 -0.01 27.68 -47.16
C GLY A 15 1.08 28.01 -46.12
N PHE A 16 1.16 29.25 -45.63
CA PHE A 16 2.16 29.61 -44.63
C PHE A 16 1.97 28.87 -43.29
N LYS A 17 3.07 28.39 -42.71
CA LYS A 17 3.11 27.81 -41.36
C LYS A 17 2.89 28.92 -40.31
N ASN A 18 2.34 28.59 -39.14
CA ASN A 18 2.02 29.57 -38.09
C ASN A 18 3.23 30.42 -37.67
N GLN A 19 4.44 29.85 -37.71
CA GLN A 19 5.68 30.55 -37.41
C GLN A 19 6.03 31.61 -38.47
N ALA A 20 5.84 31.29 -39.75
CA ALA A 20 6.03 32.25 -40.84
C ALA A 20 4.98 33.37 -40.82
N ILE A 21 3.73 33.04 -40.46
CA ILE A 21 2.67 34.04 -40.25
C ILE A 21 3.02 34.99 -39.10
N ALA A 22 3.55 34.46 -37.99
CA ALA A 22 3.98 35.27 -36.84
C ALA A 22 5.09 36.27 -37.21
N VAL A 23 6.07 35.82 -38.01
CA VAL A 23 7.14 36.68 -38.53
C VAL A 23 6.60 37.73 -39.49
N ASN A 24 5.77 37.34 -40.47
CA ASN A 24 5.20 38.25 -41.47
C ASN A 24 4.31 39.34 -40.86
N LEU A 25 3.51 38.98 -39.85
CA LEU A 25 2.60 39.90 -39.17
C LEU A 25 3.24 40.58 -37.96
N LYS A 26 4.52 40.31 -37.66
CA LYS A 26 5.27 40.82 -36.50
C LYS A 26 4.49 40.67 -35.19
N VAL A 27 3.85 39.51 -34.98
CA VAL A 27 3.08 39.19 -33.76
C VAL A 27 3.59 37.92 -33.08
N PRO A 28 3.36 37.77 -31.75
CA PRO A 28 3.74 36.57 -31.04
C PRO A 28 3.09 35.29 -31.61
N PHE A 29 3.86 34.20 -31.66
CA PHE A 29 3.42 32.89 -32.17
C PHE A 29 2.14 32.35 -31.49
N HIS A 30 1.99 32.56 -30.19
CA HIS A 30 0.80 32.11 -29.46
C HIS A 30 -0.48 32.81 -29.93
N ARG A 31 -0.39 34.10 -30.31
CA ARG A 31 -1.51 34.92 -30.78
C ARG A 31 -1.99 34.43 -32.15
N VAL A 32 -1.05 34.11 -33.05
CA VAL A 32 -1.37 33.46 -34.34
C VAL A 32 -1.99 32.08 -34.14
N THR A 33 -1.47 31.31 -33.19
CA THR A 33 -1.99 29.96 -32.90
C THR A 33 -3.42 30.01 -32.37
N GLN A 34 -3.76 30.96 -31.50
CA GLN A 34 -5.13 31.18 -31.05
C GLN A 34 -6.05 31.66 -32.18
N ALA A 35 -5.60 32.60 -33.01
CA ALA A 35 -6.39 33.09 -34.14
C ALA A 35 -6.67 31.99 -35.18
N VAL A 36 -5.65 31.20 -35.55
CA VAL A 36 -5.83 30.04 -36.45
C VAL A 36 -6.79 29.01 -35.84
N ARG A 37 -6.74 28.80 -34.52
CA ARG A 37 -7.68 27.89 -33.84
C ARG A 37 -9.12 28.36 -33.97
N ARG A 38 -9.41 29.65 -33.72
CA ARG A 38 -10.76 30.22 -33.89
C ARG A 38 -11.23 30.14 -35.34
N LEU A 39 -10.39 30.53 -36.30
CA LEU A 39 -10.69 30.47 -37.73
C LEU A 39 -10.98 29.04 -38.23
N VAL A 40 -10.37 28.03 -37.62
CA VAL A 40 -10.67 26.61 -37.89
C VAL A 40 -11.97 26.16 -37.21
N GLU A 41 -12.28 26.67 -36.01
CA GLU A 41 -13.55 26.42 -35.32
C GLU A 41 -14.74 27.06 -36.07
N GLU A 42 -14.53 28.25 -36.65
CA GLU A 42 -15.49 29.01 -37.47
C GLU A 42 -15.60 28.54 -38.94
N GLY A 43 -14.75 27.59 -39.37
CA GLY A 43 -14.77 27.04 -40.73
C GLY A 43 -14.19 27.94 -41.83
N VAL A 44 -13.59 29.08 -41.47
CA VAL A 44 -12.99 30.06 -42.40
C VAL A 44 -11.69 29.54 -43.03
N VAL A 45 -11.02 28.61 -42.34
CA VAL A 45 -9.75 28.00 -42.75
C VAL A 45 -9.77 26.48 -42.48
N VAL A 46 -9.29 25.69 -43.43
CA VAL A 46 -9.19 24.23 -43.29
C VAL A 46 -8.08 23.86 -42.31
N SER A 47 -8.39 22.99 -41.34
CA SER A 47 -7.38 22.44 -40.44
C SER A 47 -6.36 21.62 -41.22
N ARG A 48 -5.07 21.92 -41.02
CA ARG A 48 -3.98 21.12 -41.58
C ARG A 48 -3.92 19.70 -40.99
N TRP A 49 -4.43 19.53 -39.77
CA TRP A 49 -4.50 18.23 -39.12
C TRP A 49 -5.90 17.67 -39.27
N PRO A 50 -6.08 16.44 -39.78
CA PRO A 50 -7.39 15.81 -39.77
C PRO A 50 -7.92 15.78 -38.34
N ARG A 51 -9.18 16.18 -38.15
CA ARG A 51 -9.83 16.06 -36.83
C ARG A 51 -9.70 14.60 -36.41
N ALA A 52 -9.08 14.38 -35.25
CA ALA A 52 -8.90 13.04 -34.76
C ALA A 52 -10.30 12.43 -34.53
N LYS A 53 -10.60 11.31 -35.20
CA LYS A 53 -11.96 10.76 -35.31
C LYS A 53 -12.65 10.61 -33.94
N TRP A 54 -11.91 10.20 -32.90
CA TRP A 54 -12.36 10.08 -31.51
C TRP A 54 -12.76 11.40 -30.82
N THR A 55 -12.63 12.57 -31.44
CA THR A 55 -13.12 13.85 -30.88
C THR A 55 -14.61 14.07 -31.11
N ASP A 56 -15.20 13.33 -32.04
CA ASP A 56 -16.64 13.33 -32.30
C ASP A 56 -17.31 12.18 -31.56
N LYS A 57 -18.32 12.52 -30.75
CA LYS A 57 -19.12 11.57 -29.96
C LYS A 57 -19.86 10.55 -30.83
N HIS A 58 -20.13 10.90 -32.08
CA HIS A 58 -20.84 10.05 -33.04
C HIS A 58 -19.91 9.20 -33.91
N SER A 59 -18.60 9.38 -33.80
CA SER A 59 -17.65 8.54 -34.54
C SER A 59 -17.65 7.09 -34.03
N GLU A 60 -17.51 6.14 -34.95
CA GLU A 60 -17.37 4.72 -34.62
C GLU A 60 -16.16 4.48 -33.70
N ASP A 61 -15.03 5.16 -33.97
CA ASP A 61 -13.82 5.06 -33.15
C ASP A 61 -14.07 5.53 -31.70
N PHE A 62 -14.80 6.63 -31.50
CA PHE A 62 -15.18 7.09 -30.18
C PHE A 62 -16.06 6.06 -29.46
N GLN A 63 -17.12 5.57 -30.13
CA GLN A 63 -18.03 4.59 -29.54
C GLN A 63 -17.31 3.30 -29.19
N ARG A 64 -16.39 2.83 -30.04
CA ARG A 64 -15.59 1.63 -29.81
C ARG A 64 -14.67 1.80 -28.62
N ILE A 65 -13.93 2.91 -28.52
CA ILE A 65 -13.06 3.22 -27.37
C ILE A 65 -13.87 3.32 -26.07
N VAL A 66 -14.98 4.05 -26.08
CA VAL A 66 -15.85 4.22 -24.91
C VAL A 66 -16.43 2.87 -24.46
N THR A 67 -16.89 2.04 -25.40
CA THR A 67 -17.42 0.70 -25.08
C THR A 67 -16.37 -0.16 -24.41
N MET A 68 -15.14 -0.19 -24.94
CA MET A 68 -14.05 -0.96 -24.34
C MET A 68 -13.65 -0.42 -22.96
N LEU A 69 -13.55 0.91 -22.80
CA LEU A 69 -13.30 1.54 -21.48
C LEU A 69 -14.39 1.18 -20.47
N ARG A 70 -15.66 1.27 -20.87
CA ARG A 70 -16.81 0.93 -20.01
C ARG A 70 -16.90 -0.55 -19.68
N SER A 71 -16.37 -1.44 -20.53
CA SER A 71 -16.29 -2.87 -20.21
C SER A 71 -15.15 -3.21 -19.23
N GLY A 72 -14.27 -2.26 -18.93
CA GLY A 72 -13.14 -2.45 -18.02
C GLY A 72 -11.92 -3.13 -18.66
N VAL A 73 -11.84 -3.14 -19.99
CA VAL A 73 -10.65 -3.63 -20.71
C VAL A 73 -9.45 -2.74 -20.38
N THR A 74 -8.27 -3.35 -20.26
CA THR A 74 -7.05 -2.59 -19.93
C THR A 74 -6.65 -1.66 -21.06
N LEU A 75 -6.00 -0.54 -20.74
CA LEU A 75 -5.54 0.42 -21.75
C LEU A 75 -4.57 -0.20 -22.77
N ALA A 76 -3.81 -1.22 -22.36
CA ALA A 76 -2.91 -1.96 -23.24
C ALA A 76 -3.70 -2.78 -24.28
N ALA A 77 -4.69 -3.56 -23.84
CA ALA A 77 -5.53 -4.35 -24.74
C ALA A 77 -6.39 -3.48 -25.67
N ILE A 78 -6.84 -2.31 -25.20
CA ILE A 78 -7.49 -1.31 -26.08
C ILE A 78 -6.49 -0.84 -27.14
N GLY A 79 -5.25 -0.59 -26.76
CA GLY A 79 -4.18 -0.20 -27.68
C GLY A 79 -3.92 -1.25 -28.75
N GLU A 80 -3.80 -2.51 -28.36
CA GLU A 80 -3.64 -3.64 -29.29
C GLU A 80 -4.80 -3.75 -30.28
N THR A 81 -6.05 -3.65 -29.78
CA THR A 81 -7.26 -3.79 -30.61
C THR A 81 -7.43 -2.65 -31.61
N LEU A 82 -6.94 -1.46 -31.29
CA LEU A 82 -7.10 -0.25 -32.11
C LEU A 82 -5.82 0.19 -32.80
N HIS A 83 -4.76 -0.62 -32.72
CA HIS A 83 -3.42 -0.30 -33.23
C HIS A 83 -2.88 1.06 -32.71
N LEU A 84 -3.12 1.34 -31.42
CA LEU A 84 -2.66 2.53 -30.71
C LEU A 84 -1.70 2.13 -29.58
N THR A 85 -0.77 3.02 -29.23
CA THR A 85 0.04 2.79 -28.03
C THR A 85 -0.81 2.93 -26.76
N ARG A 86 -0.45 2.21 -25.69
CA ARG A 86 -1.08 2.35 -24.36
C ARG A 86 -1.16 3.81 -23.91
N GLU A 87 -0.10 4.57 -24.14
CA GLU A 87 -0.02 5.98 -23.78
C GLU A 87 -0.99 6.83 -24.61
N ARG A 88 -1.15 6.51 -25.90
CA ARG A 88 -2.14 7.18 -26.74
C ARG A 88 -3.57 6.92 -26.25
N VAL A 89 -3.88 5.69 -25.85
CA VAL A 89 -5.19 5.36 -25.26
C VAL A 89 -5.42 6.12 -23.95
N ARG A 90 -4.39 6.25 -23.10
CA ARG A 90 -4.45 7.06 -21.86
C ARG A 90 -4.80 8.51 -22.16
N GLN A 91 -4.13 9.13 -23.14
CA GLN A 91 -4.39 10.50 -23.56
C GLN A 91 -5.81 10.67 -24.11
N ILE A 92 -6.29 9.72 -24.91
CA ILE A 92 -7.66 9.76 -25.46
C ILE A 92 -8.67 9.65 -24.31
N ARG A 93 -8.50 8.70 -23.39
CA ARG A 93 -9.36 8.56 -22.20
C ARG A 93 -9.43 9.86 -21.41
N GLU A 94 -8.30 10.50 -21.15
CA GLU A 94 -8.24 11.76 -20.41
C GLU A 94 -8.99 12.89 -21.14
N LYS A 95 -8.85 12.98 -22.47
CA LYS A 95 -9.58 13.97 -23.26
C LYS A 95 -11.09 13.72 -23.31
N ILE A 96 -11.51 12.45 -23.43
CA ILE A 96 -12.93 12.07 -23.36
C ILE A 96 -13.49 12.45 -21.98
N ARG A 97 -12.74 12.15 -20.91
CA ARG A 97 -13.09 12.51 -19.53
C ARG A 97 -13.31 14.02 -19.36
N GLN A 98 -12.34 14.82 -19.81
CA GLN A 98 -12.41 16.28 -19.71
C GLN A 98 -13.57 16.88 -20.52
N ARG A 99 -13.88 16.31 -21.69
CA ARG A 99 -14.89 16.85 -22.60
C ARG A 99 -16.31 16.39 -22.33
N PHE A 100 -16.49 15.14 -21.92
CA PHE A 100 -17.81 14.50 -21.79
C PHE A 100 -18.11 13.98 -20.37
N GLY A 101 -17.19 14.16 -19.42
CA GLY A 101 -17.34 13.78 -18.01
C GLY A 101 -16.86 12.37 -17.67
N ASP A 102 -16.63 12.13 -16.37
CA ASP A 102 -16.09 10.87 -15.83
C ASP A 102 -16.94 9.65 -16.17
N ARG A 103 -18.28 9.80 -16.12
CA ARG A 103 -19.25 8.71 -16.37
C ARG A 103 -19.11 8.03 -17.74
N MET A 104 -18.51 8.72 -18.71
CA MET A 104 -18.27 8.19 -20.06
C MET A 104 -17.11 7.19 -20.11
N VAL A 105 -16.13 7.34 -19.21
CA VAL A 105 -14.92 6.52 -19.19
C VAL A 105 -14.82 5.61 -17.98
N GLU A 106 -15.74 5.74 -17.03
CA GLU A 106 -15.86 4.84 -15.88
C GLU A 106 -16.29 3.44 -16.33
N PRO A 107 -15.53 2.40 -15.96
CA PRO A 107 -15.94 1.02 -16.16
C PRO A 107 -17.28 0.76 -15.48
N ARG A 108 -18.19 0.09 -16.18
CA ARG A 108 -19.41 -0.45 -15.57
C ARG A 108 -19.00 -1.39 -14.43
N PRO A 109 -19.74 -1.38 -13.30
CA PRO A 109 -19.45 -2.28 -12.20
C PRO A 109 -19.49 -3.73 -12.70
N GLN A 110 -18.34 -4.40 -12.73
CA GLN A 110 -18.32 -5.79 -13.15
C GLN A 110 -19.12 -6.66 -12.16
N PRO A 111 -19.83 -7.70 -12.65
CA PRO A 111 -20.68 -8.53 -11.81
C PRO A 111 -19.88 -9.31 -10.76
N TYR A 112 -18.58 -9.49 -10.99
CA TYR A 112 -17.67 -10.16 -10.09
C TYR A 112 -16.68 -9.16 -9.47
N VAL A 113 -16.27 -9.44 -8.24
CA VAL A 113 -15.20 -8.73 -7.54
C VAL A 113 -14.25 -9.74 -6.93
N THR A 114 -12.99 -9.34 -6.76
CA THR A 114 -12.01 -10.14 -6.04
C THR A 114 -12.37 -10.22 -4.56
N VAL A 115 -11.85 -11.23 -3.86
CA VAL A 115 -12.04 -11.37 -2.41
C VAL A 115 -11.54 -10.14 -1.65
N ARG A 116 -10.45 -9.51 -2.13
CA ARG A 116 -9.89 -8.30 -1.51
C ARG A 116 -10.83 -7.11 -1.66
N GLU A 117 -11.39 -6.89 -2.84
CA GLU A 117 -12.38 -5.84 -3.07
C GLU A 117 -13.66 -6.09 -2.27
N ALA A 118 -14.12 -7.35 -2.20
CA ALA A 118 -15.26 -7.74 -1.38
C ALA A 118 -15.03 -7.45 0.11
N ALA A 119 -13.82 -7.73 0.62
CA ALA A 119 -13.45 -7.46 2.00
C ALA A 119 -13.47 -5.97 2.34
N VAL A 120 -12.99 -5.13 1.42
CA VAL A 120 -13.07 -3.66 1.55
C VAL A 120 -14.53 -3.20 1.58
N GLN A 121 -15.38 -3.71 0.69
CA GLN A 121 -16.81 -3.36 0.65
C GLN A 121 -17.55 -3.74 1.93
N LEU A 122 -17.20 -4.87 2.54
CA LEU A 122 -17.84 -5.37 3.77
C LEU A 122 -17.16 -4.89 5.06
N GLY A 123 -16.02 -4.20 4.95
CA GLY A 123 -15.26 -3.72 6.11
C GLY A 123 -14.63 -4.84 6.95
N THR A 124 -14.22 -5.94 6.31
CA THR A 124 -13.64 -7.14 6.96
C THR A 124 -12.25 -7.47 6.38
N ASP A 125 -11.61 -8.54 6.87
CA ASP A 125 -10.34 -9.03 6.34
C ASP A 125 -10.55 -10.08 5.21
N PRO A 126 -9.71 -10.07 4.15
CA PRO A 126 -9.85 -11.02 3.04
C PRO A 126 -9.74 -12.49 3.44
N GLY A 127 -8.93 -12.82 4.46
CA GLY A 127 -8.69 -14.21 4.88
C GLY A 127 -9.95 -14.88 5.44
N PRO A 128 -10.54 -14.35 6.53
CA PRO A 128 -11.81 -14.81 7.08
C PRO A 128 -12.93 -14.77 6.04
N LEU A 129 -13.05 -13.69 5.25
CA LEU A 129 -14.08 -13.59 4.23
C LEU A 129 -13.96 -14.69 3.17
N ARG A 130 -12.74 -15.00 2.72
CA ARG A 130 -12.49 -16.12 1.79
C ARG A 130 -13.04 -17.43 2.33
N LYS A 131 -12.76 -17.75 3.60
CA LYS A 131 -13.22 -18.99 4.25
C LYS A 131 -14.75 -19.05 4.29
N VAL A 132 -15.41 -17.93 4.63
CA VAL A 132 -16.88 -17.84 4.64
C VAL A 132 -17.45 -18.03 3.24
N LEU A 133 -16.91 -17.33 2.23
CA LEU A 133 -17.37 -17.44 0.85
C LEU A 133 -17.14 -18.85 0.28
N GLN A 134 -16.01 -19.48 0.61
CA GLN A 134 -15.68 -20.86 0.21
C GLN A 134 -16.64 -21.87 0.83
N LYS A 135 -16.88 -21.79 2.15
CA LYS A 135 -17.83 -22.68 2.86
C LYS A 135 -19.25 -22.60 2.29
N ASN A 136 -19.62 -21.44 1.75
CA ASN A 136 -20.93 -21.18 1.17
C ASN A 136 -21.02 -21.45 -0.34
N GLY A 137 -19.96 -21.96 -0.98
CA GLY A 137 -19.92 -22.22 -2.42
C GLY A 137 -20.04 -20.97 -3.29
N LEU A 138 -19.64 -19.80 -2.79
CA LEU A 138 -19.83 -18.50 -3.47
C LEU A 138 -18.59 -18.00 -4.22
N LEU A 139 -17.47 -18.72 -4.12
CA LEU A 139 -16.23 -18.41 -4.83
C LEU A 139 -16.18 -19.14 -6.17
N THR A 140 -15.76 -18.43 -7.20
CA THR A 140 -15.41 -19.00 -8.50
C THR A 140 -14.06 -18.44 -8.95
N LYS A 141 -13.36 -19.14 -9.86
CA LYS A 141 -12.14 -18.62 -10.48
C LYS A 141 -12.49 -17.91 -11.78
N ASN A 142 -11.89 -16.74 -12.02
CA ASN A 142 -11.96 -16.11 -13.32
C ASN A 142 -11.01 -16.80 -14.33
N ALA A 143 -11.01 -16.37 -15.58
CA ALA A 143 -10.15 -16.90 -16.64
C ALA A 143 -8.64 -16.83 -16.31
N ARG A 144 -8.22 -16.00 -15.36
CA ARG A 144 -6.84 -15.87 -14.89
C ARG A 144 -6.53 -16.72 -13.65
N GLY A 145 -7.45 -17.60 -13.24
CA GLY A 145 -7.32 -18.43 -12.04
C GLY A 145 -7.51 -17.69 -10.71
N VAL A 146 -7.89 -16.41 -10.74
CA VAL A 146 -8.09 -15.58 -9.53
C VAL A 146 -9.46 -15.82 -8.94
N TRP A 147 -9.53 -16.01 -7.62
CA TRP A 147 -10.78 -16.17 -6.89
C TRP A 147 -11.60 -14.87 -6.87
N VAL A 148 -12.83 -14.97 -7.37
CA VAL A 148 -13.81 -13.90 -7.45
C VAL A 148 -15.16 -14.35 -6.90
N VAL A 149 -15.99 -13.38 -6.54
CA VAL A 149 -17.35 -13.57 -6.01
C VAL A 149 -18.29 -12.62 -6.74
N ARG A 150 -19.53 -13.07 -7.00
CA ARG A 150 -20.57 -12.20 -7.56
C ARG A 150 -20.92 -11.10 -6.57
N ARG A 151 -21.02 -9.84 -7.01
CA ARG A 151 -21.41 -8.70 -6.17
C ARG A 151 -22.76 -8.92 -5.48
N SER A 152 -23.71 -9.55 -6.15
CA SER A 152 -25.02 -9.90 -5.57
C SER A 152 -24.88 -10.83 -4.35
N HIS A 153 -23.91 -11.75 -4.38
CA HIS A 153 -23.68 -12.69 -3.27
C HIS A 153 -23.17 -12.00 -2.00
N LEU A 154 -22.54 -10.83 -2.12
CA LEU A 154 -22.09 -10.04 -0.97
C LEU A 154 -23.25 -9.42 -0.17
N ARG A 155 -24.45 -9.40 -0.73
CA ARG A 155 -25.68 -8.91 -0.08
C ARG A 155 -26.47 -10.02 0.62
N LEU A 156 -26.03 -11.27 0.51
CA LEU A 156 -26.71 -12.39 1.14
C LEU A 156 -26.55 -12.30 2.67
N LYS A 157 -27.63 -12.51 3.42
CA LYS A 157 -27.64 -12.48 4.89
C LYS A 157 -26.54 -13.35 5.51
N LYS A 158 -26.35 -14.56 4.98
CA LYS A 158 -25.28 -15.50 5.41
C LYS A 158 -23.85 -14.95 5.28
N ILE A 159 -23.65 -13.86 4.53
CA ILE A 159 -22.38 -13.14 4.41
C ILE A 159 -22.42 -11.86 5.24
N THR A 160 -23.46 -11.03 5.08
CA THR A 160 -23.55 -9.72 5.74
C THR A 160 -23.74 -9.81 7.24
N GLU A 161 -24.38 -10.86 7.74
CA GLU A 161 -24.67 -11.08 9.16
C GLU A 161 -23.68 -12.07 9.81
N HIS A 162 -22.77 -12.65 9.01
CA HIS A 162 -21.82 -13.64 9.52
C HIS A 162 -20.95 -13.03 10.64
N PRO A 163 -20.71 -13.73 11.77
CA PRO A 163 -19.95 -13.17 12.90
C PRO A 163 -18.57 -12.60 12.50
N HIS A 164 -17.83 -13.27 11.61
CA HIS A 164 -16.57 -12.73 11.06
C HIS A 164 -16.67 -11.38 10.32
N VAL A 165 -17.87 -10.96 9.90
CA VAL A 165 -18.14 -9.68 9.22
C VAL A 165 -18.74 -8.66 10.19
N THR A 166 -19.59 -9.11 11.12
CA THR A 166 -20.36 -8.23 12.01
C THR A 166 -19.79 -8.07 13.41
N GLN A 167 -18.90 -8.96 13.85
CA GLN A 167 -18.44 -8.98 15.25
C GLN A 167 -17.75 -7.66 15.62
N GLN A 168 -18.28 -7.04 16.66
CA GLN A 168 -17.74 -5.83 17.26
C GLN A 168 -17.09 -6.16 18.61
N GLN A 169 -16.07 -5.39 18.95
CA GLN A 169 -15.49 -5.37 20.28
C GLN A 169 -15.30 -3.93 20.74
N THR A 170 -15.29 -3.74 22.06
CA THR A 170 -14.97 -2.46 22.68
C THR A 170 -13.47 -2.38 22.94
N CYS A 171 -12.81 -1.35 22.43
CA CYS A 171 -11.37 -1.21 22.64
C CYS A 171 -11.07 -0.83 24.09
N LYS A 172 -10.28 -1.66 24.77
CA LYS A 172 -9.84 -1.44 26.17
C LYS A 172 -9.14 -0.10 26.43
N TYR A 173 -8.62 0.56 25.39
CA TYR A 173 -7.86 1.81 25.51
C TYR A 173 -8.67 3.05 25.14
N CYS A 174 -9.48 2.96 24.08
CA CYS A 174 -10.23 4.11 23.56
C CYS A 174 -11.71 4.08 23.98
N GLY A 175 -12.20 2.98 24.55
CA GLY A 175 -13.62 2.75 24.85
C GLY A 175 -14.52 2.64 23.61
N LYS A 176 -14.00 2.91 22.40
CA LYS A 176 -14.81 2.90 21.18
C LYS A 176 -15.10 1.48 20.72
N PRO A 177 -16.34 1.19 20.27
CA PRO A 177 -16.64 -0.05 19.56
C PRO A 177 -15.92 -0.04 18.21
N PHE A 178 -15.43 -1.20 17.79
CA PHE A 178 -14.81 -1.40 16.49
C PHE A 178 -15.13 -2.79 15.95
N ARG A 179 -15.22 -2.93 14.62
CA ARG A 179 -15.38 -4.23 13.97
C ARG A 179 -14.05 -4.98 13.96
N LEU A 180 -14.09 -6.25 14.36
CA LEU A 180 -12.93 -7.12 14.28
C LEU A 180 -12.60 -7.42 12.82
N LYS A 181 -11.39 -7.05 12.39
CA LYS A 181 -10.87 -7.49 11.09
C LYS A 181 -10.35 -8.91 11.17
N HIS A 182 -9.68 -9.25 12.27
CA HIS A 182 -9.16 -10.59 12.53
C HIS A 182 -9.32 -10.94 14.03
N ARG A 183 -9.43 -12.24 14.37
CA ARG A 183 -9.69 -12.71 15.74
C ARG A 183 -8.67 -12.22 16.77
N ALA A 184 -7.42 -12.03 16.37
CA ALA A 184 -6.35 -11.55 17.25
C ALA A 184 -6.35 -10.02 17.50
N GLN A 185 -7.23 -9.25 16.85
CA GLN A 185 -7.25 -7.80 16.97
C GLN A 185 -7.82 -7.39 18.33
N LYS A 186 -7.00 -6.76 19.18
CA LYS A 186 -7.40 -6.32 20.53
C LYS A 186 -7.79 -4.84 20.63
N VAL A 187 -7.56 -4.05 19.59
CA VAL A 187 -7.65 -2.58 19.66
C VAL A 187 -8.18 -1.92 18.39
N CYS A 188 -8.78 -0.73 18.57
CA CYS A 188 -9.53 0.01 17.54
C CYS A 188 -8.65 0.66 16.45
N SER A 189 -7.42 1.08 16.78
CA SER A 189 -6.62 1.96 15.90
C SER A 189 -5.12 1.84 16.14
N THR A 190 -4.32 2.34 15.20
CA THR A 190 -2.85 2.42 15.32
C THR A 190 -2.41 3.16 16.58
N ARG A 191 -3.12 4.23 16.98
CA ARG A 191 -2.88 4.93 18.25
C ARG A 191 -3.06 4.00 19.45
N CYS A 192 -4.11 3.19 19.46
CA CYS A 192 -4.35 2.22 20.54
C CYS A 192 -3.37 1.05 20.50
N ILE A 193 -2.90 0.63 19.32
CA ILE A 193 -1.82 -0.35 19.20
C ILE A 193 -0.54 0.18 19.86
N ARG A 194 -0.18 1.45 19.61
CA ARG A 194 0.98 2.08 20.26
C ARG A 194 0.84 2.12 21.77
N MET A 195 -0.32 2.54 22.29
CA MET A 195 -0.59 2.54 23.73
C MET A 195 -0.57 1.13 24.34
N HIS A 196 -1.12 0.14 23.62
CA HIS A 196 -1.08 -1.26 24.04
C HIS A 196 0.36 -1.76 24.16
N ARG A 197 1.18 -1.52 23.14
CA ARG A 197 2.60 -1.90 23.14
C ARG A 197 3.37 -1.18 24.24
N LYS A 198 3.12 0.11 24.47
CA LYS A 198 3.73 0.88 25.57
C LYS A 198 3.38 0.29 26.94
N LYS A 199 2.08 0.11 27.24
CA LYS A 199 1.63 -0.52 28.51
C LYS A 199 2.09 -1.97 28.67
N ALA A 200 2.28 -2.71 27.58
CA ALA A 200 2.84 -4.06 27.64
C ALA A 200 4.32 -3.99 28.02
N ARG A 201 5.10 -3.10 27.37
CA ARG A 201 6.51 -2.88 27.68
C ARG A 201 6.72 -2.38 29.11
N GLU A 202 5.90 -1.43 29.59
CA GLU A 202 5.95 -0.95 30.97
C GLU A 202 5.70 -2.08 31.98
N ARG A 203 4.69 -2.92 31.73
CA ARG A 203 4.44 -4.11 32.56
C ARG A 203 5.60 -5.09 32.55
N THR A 204 6.19 -5.31 31.39
CA THR A 204 7.38 -6.18 31.24
C THR A 204 8.58 -5.64 32.02
N LEU A 205 8.80 -4.32 32.01
CA LEU A 205 9.90 -3.65 32.72
C LEU A 205 9.69 -3.60 34.25
N ALA A 206 8.42 -3.51 34.69
CA ALA A 206 8.06 -3.45 36.10
C ALA A 206 8.10 -4.83 36.79
N SER A 207 7.90 -5.92 36.05
CA SER A 207 7.95 -7.27 36.61
C SER A 207 9.39 -7.76 36.78
N GLU A 208 9.74 -8.20 37.98
CA GLU A 208 10.98 -8.96 38.22
C GLU A 208 10.85 -10.39 37.65
N PRO A 209 11.93 -10.96 37.09
CA PRO A 209 11.94 -12.35 36.65
C PRO A 209 11.74 -13.27 37.87
N SER A 210 10.87 -14.25 37.73
CA SER A 210 10.64 -15.26 38.75
C SER A 210 10.26 -16.60 38.13
N GLU A 211 10.41 -17.67 38.88
CA GLU A 211 10.00 -19.01 38.44
C GLU A 211 8.53 -19.09 38.01
N GLN A 212 7.67 -18.24 38.57
CA GLN A 212 6.24 -18.22 38.27
C GLN A 212 5.89 -17.46 36.98
N ASN A 213 6.81 -16.64 36.44
CA ASN A 213 6.54 -15.77 35.29
C ASN A 213 7.45 -16.00 34.07
N LEU A 214 8.46 -16.87 34.20
CA LEU A 214 9.27 -17.39 33.11
C LEU A 214 8.82 -18.81 32.76
N ALA A 215 8.98 -19.19 31.50
CA ALA A 215 8.57 -20.50 31.01
C ALA A 215 9.58 -21.08 30.01
N GLY A 216 9.65 -22.40 29.94
CA GLY A 216 10.60 -23.15 29.11
C GLY A 216 12.05 -22.82 29.45
N TRP A 217 12.93 -22.89 28.44
CA TRP A 217 14.37 -22.66 28.60
C TRP A 217 14.75 -21.29 29.18
N HIS A 218 13.86 -20.29 29.12
CA HIS A 218 14.08 -19.00 29.78
C HIS A 218 14.07 -19.09 31.31
N LYS A 219 13.25 -19.98 31.88
CA LYS A 219 13.22 -20.26 33.32
C LYS A 219 14.54 -20.91 33.73
N ASP A 220 14.98 -21.90 32.97
CA ASP A 220 16.23 -22.62 33.24
C ASP A 220 17.45 -21.72 33.12
N LEU A 221 17.47 -20.88 32.07
CA LEU A 221 18.48 -19.83 31.91
C LEU A 221 18.55 -18.93 33.14
N TRP A 222 17.41 -18.40 33.59
CA TRP A 222 17.38 -17.52 34.75
C TRP A 222 17.91 -18.22 36.00
N LEU A 223 17.51 -19.47 36.26
CA LEU A 223 18.02 -20.26 37.39
C LEU A 223 19.52 -20.52 37.32
N ARG A 224 20.05 -20.83 36.13
CA ARG A 224 21.50 -21.02 35.93
C ARG A 224 22.27 -19.72 36.17
N LEU A 225 21.73 -18.59 35.72
CA LEU A 225 22.33 -17.26 35.94
C LEU A 225 22.30 -16.85 37.42
N GLN A 226 21.25 -17.18 38.18
CA GLN A 226 21.21 -16.91 39.63
C GLN A 226 22.31 -17.67 40.41
N ARG A 227 22.71 -18.84 39.92
CA ARG A 227 23.77 -19.67 40.52
C ARG A 227 25.16 -19.33 39.98
N HIS A 228 25.24 -18.53 38.91
CA HIS A 228 26.48 -18.17 38.25
C HIS A 228 27.33 -17.26 39.15
N ARG A 229 28.63 -17.55 39.21
CA ARG A 229 29.63 -16.70 39.84
C ARG A 229 30.54 -16.16 38.74
N PRO A 230 30.38 -14.89 38.35
CA PRO A 230 31.20 -14.29 37.31
C PRO A 230 32.70 -14.31 37.68
N PRO A 231 33.60 -14.55 36.72
CA PRO A 231 35.05 -14.46 36.94
C PRO A 231 35.50 -13.04 37.32
N GLU A 232 36.65 -12.94 37.99
CA GLU A 232 37.24 -11.64 38.37
C GLU A 232 37.62 -10.79 37.15
N GLN A 233 38.11 -11.42 36.09
CA GLN A 233 38.39 -10.80 34.80
C GLN A 233 37.25 -11.14 33.83
N GLU A 234 36.32 -10.21 33.67
CA GLU A 234 35.14 -10.39 32.81
C GLU A 234 35.31 -9.64 31.47
N GLU A 235 35.09 -10.36 30.37
CA GLU A 235 34.96 -9.77 29.04
C GLU A 235 33.57 -9.17 28.87
N TRP A 236 33.51 -7.91 28.42
CA TRP A 236 32.27 -7.20 28.18
C TRP A 236 31.97 -7.10 26.69
N LEU A 237 30.78 -7.56 26.30
CA LEU A 237 30.34 -7.66 24.92
C LEU A 237 29.28 -6.60 24.61
N THR A 238 29.37 -5.97 23.45
CA THR A 238 28.26 -5.18 22.89
C THR A 238 27.09 -6.09 22.50
N LEU A 239 25.90 -5.52 22.28
CA LEU A 239 24.72 -6.29 21.86
C LEU A 239 24.98 -7.15 20.60
N THR A 240 25.70 -6.60 19.62
CA THR A 240 26.02 -7.31 18.38
C THR A 240 26.94 -8.50 18.63
N GLN A 241 27.98 -8.32 19.45
CA GLN A 241 28.91 -9.40 19.81
C GLN A 241 28.22 -10.48 20.64
N ALA A 242 27.41 -10.08 21.63
CA ALA A 242 26.63 -10.99 22.45
C ALA A 242 25.66 -11.83 21.61
N SER A 243 24.94 -11.18 20.70
CA SER A 243 24.03 -11.82 19.73
C SER A 243 24.74 -12.85 18.86
N ALA A 244 25.89 -12.49 18.29
CA ALA A 244 26.69 -13.41 17.48
C ALA A 244 27.16 -14.62 18.30
N ARG A 245 27.62 -14.40 19.54
CA ARG A 245 28.20 -15.45 20.39
C ARG A 245 27.18 -16.48 20.89
N CYS A 246 25.96 -16.06 21.26
CA CYS A 246 24.90 -17.00 21.68
C CYS A 246 23.99 -17.47 20.54
N GLY A 247 24.17 -16.94 19.33
CA GLY A 247 23.37 -17.27 18.15
C GLY A 247 21.89 -16.84 18.25
N LEU A 248 21.56 -15.94 19.16
CA LEU A 248 20.25 -15.27 19.23
C LEU A 248 20.27 -13.99 18.40
N THR A 249 19.12 -13.56 17.91
CA THR A 249 18.99 -12.23 17.27
C THR A 249 19.19 -11.11 18.31
N PRO A 250 19.63 -9.90 17.90
CA PRO A 250 19.77 -8.76 18.83
C PRO A 250 18.46 -8.42 19.55
N ILE A 251 17.31 -8.67 18.90
CA ILE A 251 15.98 -8.47 19.49
C ILE A 251 15.74 -9.44 20.65
N GLN A 252 16.14 -10.71 20.50
CA GLN A 252 16.00 -11.73 21.55
C GLN A 252 16.92 -11.43 22.74
N VAL A 253 18.19 -11.08 22.51
CA VAL A 253 19.12 -10.71 23.59
C VAL A 253 18.61 -9.47 24.34
N ASN A 254 18.16 -8.44 23.60
CA ASN A 254 17.59 -7.25 24.23
C ASN A 254 16.27 -7.56 24.96
N TRP A 255 15.49 -8.56 24.53
CA TRP A 255 14.31 -9.02 25.27
C TRP A 255 14.71 -9.62 26.62
N LEU A 256 15.74 -10.48 26.67
CA LEU A 256 16.25 -11.06 27.93
C LEU A 256 16.70 -9.97 28.91
N ARG A 257 17.39 -8.94 28.39
CA ARG A 257 17.76 -7.75 29.17
C ARG A 257 16.54 -6.99 29.70
N LEU A 258 15.57 -6.70 28.83
CA LEU A 258 14.35 -5.98 29.23
C LEU A 258 13.50 -6.76 30.23
N ARG A 259 13.65 -8.09 30.28
CA ARG A 259 13.06 -8.99 31.27
C ARG A 259 13.92 -9.16 32.53
N LYS A 260 15.08 -8.49 32.60
CA LYS A 260 16.08 -8.62 33.67
C LYS A 260 16.57 -10.06 33.88
N VAL A 261 16.43 -10.90 32.86
CA VAL A 261 16.98 -12.27 32.89
C VAL A 261 18.49 -12.21 32.74
N LEU A 262 18.96 -11.34 31.84
CA LEU A 262 20.38 -11.03 31.68
C LEU A 262 20.72 -9.71 32.35
N ASN A 263 21.87 -9.69 33.02
CA ASN A 263 22.41 -8.45 33.55
C ASN A 263 23.12 -7.67 32.45
N CYS A 264 23.11 -6.35 32.56
CA CYS A 264 23.88 -5.48 31.68
C CYS A 264 24.36 -4.25 32.44
N THR A 265 25.47 -3.69 31.99
CA THR A 265 25.97 -2.39 32.43
C THR A 265 25.97 -1.42 31.27
N LEU A 266 26.11 -0.12 31.55
CA LEU A 266 26.32 0.89 30.52
C LEU A 266 27.82 1.02 30.27
N SER A 267 28.20 1.16 29.00
CA SER A 267 29.58 1.45 28.62
C SER A 267 29.93 2.89 29.00
N GLU A 268 31.10 3.07 29.61
CA GLU A 268 31.64 4.40 29.92
C GLU A 268 32.15 5.12 28.66
N THR A 269 32.60 4.36 27.67
CA THR A 269 33.35 4.86 26.51
C THR A 269 32.61 4.73 25.18
N LEU A 270 31.64 3.82 25.06
CA LEU A 270 30.90 3.58 23.82
C LEU A 270 29.52 4.23 23.84
N TYR A 271 29.24 5.01 22.80
CA TYR A 271 27.97 5.71 22.60
C TYR A 271 27.35 5.34 21.24
N TRP A 272 26.02 5.26 21.21
CA TRP A 272 25.24 5.09 20.00
C TRP A 272 24.04 6.03 20.03
N ARG A 273 23.98 6.95 19.06
CA ARG A 273 22.93 7.99 18.99
C ARG A 273 22.77 8.75 20.31
N GLU A 274 23.89 9.19 20.86
CA GLU A 274 23.98 9.97 22.12
C GLU A 274 23.59 9.18 23.39
N GLU A 275 23.28 7.89 23.29
CA GLU A 275 23.02 7.01 24.43
C GLU A 275 24.20 6.06 24.66
N GLN A 276 24.54 5.78 25.93
CA GLN A 276 25.57 4.80 26.29
C GLN A 276 25.16 3.40 25.82
N VAL A 277 26.13 2.65 25.27
CA VAL A 277 25.90 1.29 24.79
C VAL A 277 25.75 0.34 25.98
N HIS A 278 24.77 -0.56 25.91
CA HIS A 278 24.62 -1.61 26.92
C HIS A 278 25.63 -2.73 26.65
N MET A 279 26.35 -3.12 27.71
CA MET A 279 27.38 -4.15 27.70
C MET A 279 26.89 -5.39 28.48
N TYR A 280 27.24 -6.56 27.97
CA TYR A 280 26.83 -7.86 28.49
C TYR A 280 28.05 -8.66 28.90
N ARG A 281 27.95 -9.41 30.00
CA ARG A 281 29.04 -10.29 30.46
C ARG A 281 29.20 -11.49 29.54
N ALA A 282 30.40 -11.73 29.03
CA ALA A 282 30.66 -12.87 28.16
C ALA A 282 30.33 -14.21 28.84
N SER A 283 30.60 -14.32 30.15
CA SER A 283 30.28 -15.52 30.92
C SER A 283 28.78 -15.82 31.00
N GLU A 284 27.93 -14.79 31.15
CA GLU A 284 26.47 -14.94 31.14
C GLU A 284 25.95 -15.29 29.73
N ILE A 285 26.51 -14.67 28.69
CA ILE A 285 26.16 -14.96 27.28
C ILE A 285 26.51 -16.41 26.91
N GLU A 286 27.56 -16.96 27.48
CA GLU A 286 27.93 -18.36 27.28
C GLU A 286 26.89 -19.31 27.90
N ILE A 287 26.32 -18.95 29.05
CA ILE A 287 25.22 -19.70 29.67
C ILE A 287 23.97 -19.64 28.78
N VAL A 288 23.67 -18.48 28.17
CA VAL A 288 22.57 -18.34 27.20
C VAL A 288 22.75 -19.28 26.02
N ARG A 289 23.97 -19.36 25.47
CA ARG A 289 24.30 -20.26 24.36
C ARG A 289 24.01 -21.71 24.73
N LYS A 290 24.55 -22.18 25.86
CA LYS A 290 24.36 -23.55 26.35
C LYS A 290 22.88 -23.88 26.61
N CYS A 291 22.16 -23.02 27.31
CA CYS A 291 20.71 -23.23 27.55
C CYS A 291 19.88 -23.32 26.27
N ARG A 292 20.28 -22.58 25.23
CA ARG A 292 19.59 -22.63 23.94
C ARG A 292 19.92 -23.91 23.19
N GLU A 293 21.17 -24.35 23.21
CA GLU A 293 21.62 -25.61 22.61
C GLU A 293 20.89 -26.79 23.25
N ASP A 294 20.86 -26.86 24.59
CA ASP A 294 20.13 -27.89 25.34
C ASP A 294 18.64 -27.95 24.92
N PHE A 295 18.01 -26.81 24.62
CA PHE A 295 16.60 -26.76 24.17
C PHE A 295 16.39 -27.14 22.71
N LEU A 296 17.42 -27.02 21.86
CA LEU A 296 17.32 -27.37 20.44
C LEU A 296 17.59 -28.86 20.19
N ASP A 297 18.26 -29.53 21.12
CA ASP A 297 18.56 -30.96 21.07
C ASP A 297 17.45 -31.85 21.68
N ASP A 298 16.48 -31.25 22.39
CA ASP A 298 15.23 -31.86 22.91
C ASP A 298 14.05 -31.77 21.91
#